data_AF-A0A8J6WBT8-F1
#
_entry.id   AF-A0A8J6WBT8-F1
#
_cell.length_a   1.000
_cell.length_b   1.000
_cell.length_c   1.000
_cell.angle_alpha   90.00
_cell.angle_beta   90.00
_cell.angle_gamma   90.00
#
_symmetry.space_group_name_H-M   'P 1'
#
loop_
_entity.id
_entity.type
_entity.pdbx_description
1 polymer ?
#
loop_
_entity_poly.entity_id
_entity_poly.type
_entity_poly.pdbx_seq_one_letter_code
_entity_poly.pdbx_strand_id
1 'polypeptide(L)'
;MTKLFTSRAGLVISLSLGTLLSCCIGPPGPQGMPKAGNGEAAAAVPADPWHGAVGEANRASQLAATAATAAQWQQVAGAWGRSLTLLQAIPADDPRHVFSQRKAREYRQNLLLAYQKSDQQGLPRAFPALGSDVLDEQVSLYRAYVAAQGPPDVLIVGSSRSLQGIDPQVLQQALAVEGYPGLRVYNFSVNGATAQVVSFVTRQLLATDLHPRLIVWAEGSRAFNSGRFDRTFAEIVASPGYAAVQEGAKLTLQAQAPSASAPEDSAGASAETAVSPETAEDAEAEVSEPVEDGTESAEESEEAAEESTKTPDGASETSSETATASYGTVPLTPINSQGFLAANDQFNPEVYYRRFPRVRGQYDDAYRAFRLEGVQTLSLAAMTQFLESQGIPLVFVNLPLSNDYLDGARTPYERQFQRFLQNWANRGAFTLVDRLEEWRWQSHLFADPSHVNRYGAREMARLLATDRRIPWPQAEVPAETDTPTEAEAESSDNSSPPEE
;
A
#
# COMPACT_ATOMS: atom_id res chain seq x y z
N MET A 1 -23.59 -1.18 -49.09
CA MET A 1 -23.92 -2.61 -49.07
C MET A 1 -22.83 -3.27 -48.23
N THR A 2 -23.03 -3.69 -46.98
CA THR A 2 -24.00 -4.67 -46.47
C THR A 2 -24.24 -4.40 -44.98
N LYS A 3 -25.50 -4.46 -44.52
CA LYS A 3 -25.95 -4.31 -43.11
C LYS A 3 -25.99 -5.67 -42.41
N LEU A 4 -25.90 -5.69 -41.07
CA LEU A 4 -26.52 -6.63 -40.09
C LEU A 4 -26.13 -6.14 -38.65
N PHE A 5 -26.95 -5.34 -37.96
CA PHE A 5 -27.96 -5.65 -36.91
C PHE A 5 -27.48 -6.46 -35.67
N THR A 6 -27.29 -5.77 -34.53
CA THR A 6 -28.00 -5.84 -33.20
C THR A 6 -27.92 -7.18 -32.44
N SER A 7 -27.73 -7.25 -31.11
CA SER A 7 -28.62 -6.69 -30.08
C SER A 7 -28.01 -6.78 -28.66
N ARG A 8 -28.37 -5.81 -27.81
CA ARG A 8 -28.26 -5.85 -26.34
C ARG A 8 -29.28 -6.84 -25.79
N ALA A 9 -28.90 -7.65 -24.80
CA ALA A 9 -29.85 -8.37 -23.95
C ALA A 9 -29.43 -8.20 -22.48
N GLY A 10 -30.24 -7.47 -21.72
CA GLY A 10 -30.18 -7.43 -20.26
C GLY A 10 -30.73 -8.73 -19.69
N LEU A 11 -30.01 -9.29 -18.72
CA LEU A 11 -30.40 -10.51 -18.02
C LEU A 11 -31.10 -10.10 -16.71
N VAL A 12 -32.42 -10.26 -16.67
CA VAL A 12 -33.21 -10.26 -15.43
C VAL A 12 -33.23 -11.70 -14.93
N ILE A 13 -32.70 -11.95 -13.73
CA ILE A 13 -32.78 -13.26 -13.07
C ILE A 13 -33.86 -13.18 -11.99
N SER A 14 -34.92 -13.94 -12.17
CA SER A 14 -36.05 -14.07 -11.24
C SER A 14 -35.67 -14.91 -10.01
N LEU A 15 -36.01 -14.42 -8.81
CA LEU A 15 -36.06 -15.23 -7.59
C LEU A 15 -37.35 -16.07 -7.61
N SER A 16 -37.21 -17.40 -7.54
CA SER A 16 -38.32 -18.32 -7.32
C SER A 16 -38.47 -18.64 -5.82
N LEU A 17 -39.61 -18.22 -5.25
CA LEU A 17 -40.04 -18.46 -3.87
C LEU A 17 -40.70 -19.84 -3.76
N GLY A 18 -40.12 -20.75 -2.97
CA GLY A 18 -40.63 -22.10 -2.75
C GLY A 18 -41.72 -22.14 -1.67
N THR A 19 -42.90 -22.64 -2.02
CA THR A 19 -44.10 -22.76 -1.19
C THR A 19 -44.03 -24.01 -0.29
N LEU A 20 -44.41 -23.87 0.99
CA LEU A 20 -44.53 -24.94 1.98
C LEU A 20 -45.78 -25.81 1.70
N LEU A 21 -45.61 -27.13 1.66
CA LEU A 21 -46.72 -28.09 1.74
C LEU A 21 -46.70 -28.80 3.09
N SER A 22 -47.74 -28.54 3.88
CA SER A 22 -48.07 -29.21 5.12
C SER A 22 -48.93 -30.44 4.84
N CYS A 23 -48.66 -31.57 5.49
CA CYS A 23 -49.57 -32.72 5.56
C CYS A 23 -49.51 -33.37 6.94
N CYS A 24 -50.70 -33.46 7.56
CA CYS A 24 -50.99 -34.08 8.85
C CYS A 24 -51.33 -35.56 8.68
N ILE A 25 -50.83 -36.46 9.54
CA ILE A 25 -51.51 -37.73 9.95
C ILE A 25 -51.21 -38.00 11.43
N GLY A 26 -52.26 -38.45 12.16
CA GLY A 26 -52.44 -38.46 13.62
C GLY A 26 -51.82 -39.62 14.46
N PRO A 27 -52.34 -39.86 15.69
CA PRO A 27 -51.53 -40.28 16.86
C PRO A 27 -51.62 -41.78 17.21
N PRO A 28 -50.80 -42.24 18.19
CA PRO A 28 -51.32 -43.15 19.21
C PRO A 28 -50.96 -42.71 20.65
N GLY A 29 -51.80 -43.16 21.58
CA GLY A 29 -51.84 -42.79 23.01
C GLY A 29 -50.77 -43.43 23.91
N PRO A 30 -50.97 -43.35 25.24
CA PRO A 30 -49.92 -43.06 26.21
C PRO A 30 -49.29 -44.33 26.81
N GLN A 31 -48.02 -44.23 27.22
CA GLN A 31 -47.49 -44.72 28.51
C GLN A 31 -45.96 -44.61 28.60
N GLY A 32 -45.48 -44.26 29.80
CA GLY A 32 -44.13 -44.56 30.27
C GLY A 32 -43.19 -43.37 30.41
N MET A 33 -43.24 -42.69 31.56
CA MET A 33 -42.05 -42.00 32.07
C MET A 33 -41.02 -43.03 32.55
N PRO A 34 -39.72 -42.82 32.25
CA PRO A 34 -38.71 -43.09 33.25
C PRO A 34 -37.84 -41.85 33.50
N LYS A 35 -37.89 -41.43 34.77
CA LYS A 35 -36.77 -41.05 35.65
C LYS A 35 -35.58 -40.28 35.04
N ALA A 36 -35.38 -39.07 35.57
CA ALA A 36 -34.14 -38.31 35.49
C ALA A 36 -32.94 -39.14 35.98
N GLY A 37 -31.92 -39.25 35.14
CA GLY A 37 -30.59 -39.74 35.45
C GLY A 37 -29.57 -38.64 35.16
N ASN A 38 -28.76 -38.32 36.16
CA ASN A 38 -27.70 -37.31 36.11
C ASN A 38 -26.60 -37.66 35.11
N GLY A 39 -26.11 -36.62 34.42
CA GLY A 39 -24.69 -36.34 34.27
C GLY A 39 -23.88 -37.27 33.38
N GLU A 40 -23.81 -36.93 32.10
CA GLU A 40 -22.60 -37.17 31.32
C GLU A 40 -22.41 -35.97 30.39
N ALA A 41 -21.31 -35.24 30.58
CA ALA A 41 -20.92 -34.14 29.71
C ALA A 41 -20.68 -34.73 28.33
N ALA A 42 -21.66 -34.55 27.44
CA ALA A 42 -21.56 -34.94 26.05
C ALA A 42 -20.33 -34.23 25.45
N ALA A 43 -19.29 -35.01 25.14
CA ALA A 43 -18.24 -34.57 24.25
C ALA A 43 -18.93 -34.08 22.97
N ALA A 44 -18.73 -32.80 22.65
CA ALA A 44 -19.37 -32.15 21.51
C ALA A 44 -19.06 -32.96 20.24
N VAL A 45 -20.09 -33.58 19.66
CA VAL A 45 -19.98 -34.20 18.34
C VAL A 45 -19.44 -33.13 17.39
N PRO A 46 -18.35 -33.37 16.65
CA PRO A 46 -17.85 -32.39 15.70
C PRO A 46 -18.99 -32.00 14.77
N ALA A 47 -19.33 -30.71 14.75
CA ALA A 47 -20.44 -30.21 13.94
C ALA A 47 -20.24 -30.64 12.49
N ASP A 48 -21.24 -31.30 11.91
CA ASP A 48 -21.18 -31.81 10.55
C ASP A 48 -20.79 -30.68 9.57
N PRO A 49 -19.62 -30.77 8.90
CA PRO A 49 -19.10 -29.70 8.05
C PRO A 49 -20.08 -29.28 6.96
N TRP A 50 -20.93 -30.20 6.50
CA TRP A 50 -21.99 -29.89 5.54
C TRP A 50 -23.01 -28.88 6.08
N HIS A 51 -23.54 -29.11 7.28
CA HIS A 51 -24.52 -28.22 7.89
C HIS A 51 -23.90 -26.85 8.20
N GLY A 52 -22.66 -26.83 8.68
CA GLY A 52 -21.91 -25.60 8.87
C GLY A 52 -21.73 -24.82 7.57
N ALA A 53 -21.35 -25.49 6.47
CA ALA A 53 -21.17 -24.87 5.17
C ALA A 53 -22.46 -24.22 4.65
N VAL A 54 -23.59 -24.92 4.75
CA VAL A 54 -24.90 -24.40 4.33
C VAL A 54 -25.33 -23.23 5.22
N GLY A 55 -25.06 -23.29 6.53
CA GLY A 55 -25.31 -22.19 7.46
C GLY A 55 -24.55 -20.92 7.08
N GLU A 56 -23.24 -21.02 6.83
CA GLU A 56 -22.43 -19.88 6.37
C GLU A 56 -22.86 -19.36 5.00
N ALA A 57 -23.26 -20.22 4.07
CA ALA A 57 -23.79 -19.81 2.77
C ALA A 57 -25.11 -19.04 2.87
N ASN A 58 -26.01 -19.46 3.76
CA ASN A 58 -27.26 -18.76 4.05
C ASN A 58 -26.97 -17.39 4.68
N ARG A 59 -26.05 -17.34 5.65
CA ARG A 59 -25.58 -16.09 6.24
C ARG A 59 -25.00 -15.15 5.18
N ALA A 60 -24.15 -15.67 4.29
CA ALA A 60 -23.57 -14.89 3.20
C ALA A 60 -24.65 -14.29 2.29
N SER A 61 -25.68 -15.07 1.95
CA SER A 61 -26.80 -14.62 1.13
C SER A 61 -27.65 -13.55 1.82
N GLN A 62 -27.88 -13.69 3.13
CA GLN A 62 -28.60 -12.68 3.93
C GLN A 62 -27.81 -11.37 4.03
N LEU A 63 -26.50 -11.45 4.31
CA LEU A 63 -25.62 -10.28 4.32
C LEU A 63 -25.59 -9.59 2.96
N ALA A 64 -25.55 -10.37 1.87
CA ALA A 64 -25.49 -9.83 0.51
C ALA A 64 -26.77 -9.05 0.12
N ALA A 65 -27.92 -9.39 0.72
CA ALA A 65 -29.18 -8.70 0.45
C ALA A 65 -29.22 -7.27 0.98
N THR A 66 -28.42 -6.94 1.99
CA THR A 66 -28.38 -5.61 2.64
C THR A 66 -27.04 -4.90 2.50
N ALA A 67 -26.05 -5.53 1.88
CA ALA A 67 -24.71 -4.96 1.72
C ALA A 67 -24.69 -3.76 0.75
N ALA A 68 -24.30 -2.61 1.27
CA ALA A 68 -24.12 -1.35 0.55
C ALA A 68 -22.68 -0.83 0.59
N THR A 69 -21.89 -1.19 1.62
CA THR A 69 -20.52 -0.68 1.83
C THR A 69 -19.45 -1.74 1.56
N ALA A 70 -18.21 -1.32 1.33
CA ALA A 70 -17.05 -2.22 1.16
C ALA A 70 -16.96 -3.22 2.33
N ALA A 71 -17.05 -2.71 3.56
CA ALA A 71 -16.99 -3.52 4.78
C ALA A 71 -18.11 -4.57 4.85
N GLN A 72 -19.33 -4.23 4.42
CA GLN A 72 -20.43 -5.19 4.38
C GLN A 72 -20.20 -6.27 3.31
N TRP A 73 -19.70 -5.90 2.12
CA TRP A 73 -19.33 -6.87 1.09
C TRP A 73 -18.14 -7.75 1.48
N GLN A 74 -17.20 -7.24 2.28
CA GLN A 74 -16.14 -8.07 2.89
C GLN A 74 -16.71 -9.08 3.89
N GLN A 75 -17.74 -8.73 4.67
CA GLN A 75 -18.41 -9.69 5.55
C GLN A 75 -19.12 -10.80 4.75
N VAL A 76 -19.75 -10.45 3.61
CA VAL A 76 -20.32 -11.41 2.66
C VAL A 76 -19.24 -12.36 2.14
N ALA A 77 -18.11 -11.82 1.68
CA ALA A 77 -16.97 -12.60 1.22
C ALA A 77 -16.43 -13.52 2.32
N GLY A 78 -16.29 -13.03 3.55
CA GLY A 78 -15.87 -13.83 4.70
C GLY A 78 -16.78 -15.03 4.99
N ALA A 79 -18.10 -14.85 4.88
CA ALA A 79 -19.07 -15.94 5.05
C ALA A 79 -18.99 -16.97 3.91
N TRP A 80 -18.87 -16.54 2.65
CA TRP A 80 -18.61 -17.46 1.54
C TRP A 80 -17.29 -18.21 1.69
N GLY A 81 -16.24 -17.54 2.16
CA GLY A 81 -14.94 -18.14 2.44
C GLY A 81 -15.02 -19.25 3.50
N ARG A 82 -15.67 -18.99 4.64
CA ARG A 82 -15.87 -20.01 5.68
C ARG A 82 -16.69 -21.21 5.17
N SER A 83 -17.74 -20.94 4.39
CA SER A 83 -18.53 -21.99 3.74
C SER A 83 -17.68 -22.89 2.84
N LEU A 84 -16.80 -22.30 2.02
CA LEU A 84 -15.87 -23.04 1.16
C LEU A 84 -14.88 -23.91 1.94
N THR A 85 -14.31 -23.39 3.04
CA THR A 85 -13.42 -24.16 3.91
C THR A 85 -14.13 -25.39 4.47
N LEU A 86 -15.37 -25.24 4.93
CA LEU A 86 -16.17 -26.33 5.48
C LEU A 86 -16.52 -27.39 4.41
N LEU A 87 -16.83 -26.98 3.18
CA LEU A 87 -17.05 -27.91 2.07
C LEU A 87 -15.77 -28.67 1.68
N GLN A 88 -14.61 -28.02 1.76
CA GLN A 88 -13.32 -28.64 1.47
C GLN A 88 -12.88 -29.65 2.54
N ALA A 89 -13.37 -29.50 3.77
CA ALA A 89 -13.10 -30.41 4.87
C ALA A 89 -13.86 -31.75 4.80
N ILE A 90 -14.83 -31.90 3.88
CA ILE A 90 -15.61 -33.14 3.74
C ILE A 90 -14.75 -34.25 3.08
N PRO A 91 -14.55 -35.39 3.75
CA PRO A 91 -13.71 -36.49 3.27
C PRO A 91 -14.10 -37.02 1.89
N ALA A 92 -13.15 -37.59 1.16
CA ALA A 92 -13.37 -38.11 -0.20
C ALA A 92 -14.28 -39.35 -0.25
N ASP A 93 -14.35 -40.11 0.84
CA ASP A 93 -15.19 -41.30 1.03
C ASP A 93 -16.60 -40.97 1.58
N ASP A 94 -16.87 -39.71 1.96
CA ASP A 94 -18.22 -39.27 2.33
C ASP A 94 -19.12 -39.27 1.07
N PRO A 95 -20.33 -39.88 1.12
CA PRO A 95 -21.24 -39.92 -0.03
C PRO A 95 -21.66 -38.54 -0.55
N ARG A 96 -21.52 -37.48 0.25
CA ARG A 96 -21.82 -36.08 -0.12
C ARG A 96 -20.65 -35.40 -0.82
N HIS A 97 -19.45 -35.98 -0.83
CA HIS A 97 -18.23 -35.34 -1.33
C HIS A 97 -18.39 -34.74 -2.73
N VAL A 98 -18.91 -35.51 -3.69
CA VAL A 98 -19.09 -35.05 -5.08
C VAL A 98 -20.06 -33.87 -5.16
N PHE A 99 -21.14 -33.89 -4.36
CA PHE A 99 -22.09 -32.78 -4.29
C PHE A 99 -21.46 -31.54 -3.65
N SER A 100 -20.72 -31.71 -2.55
CA SER A 100 -19.97 -30.66 -1.87
C SER A 100 -18.94 -30.00 -2.79
N GLN A 101 -18.21 -30.77 -3.60
CA GLN A 101 -17.26 -30.25 -4.58
C GLN A 101 -17.94 -29.42 -5.68
N ARG A 102 -19.14 -29.82 -6.12
CA ARG A 102 -19.93 -29.01 -7.06
C ARG A 102 -20.41 -27.72 -6.42
N LYS A 103 -20.94 -27.79 -5.20
CA LYS A 103 -21.37 -26.60 -4.44
C LYS A 103 -20.23 -25.64 -4.15
N ALA A 104 -19.03 -26.15 -3.86
CA ALA A 104 -17.84 -25.32 -3.67
C ALA A 104 -17.49 -24.51 -4.94
N ARG A 105 -17.78 -25.02 -6.15
CA ARG A 105 -17.58 -24.23 -7.38
C ARG A 105 -18.57 -23.06 -7.48
N GLU A 106 -19.84 -23.29 -7.13
CA GLU A 106 -20.87 -22.24 -7.07
C GLU A 106 -20.52 -21.18 -6.01
N TYR A 107 -20.14 -21.61 -4.80
CA TYR A 107 -19.80 -20.70 -3.72
C TYR A 107 -18.54 -19.89 -4.00
N ARG A 108 -17.59 -20.45 -4.76
CA ARG A 108 -16.42 -19.71 -5.24
C ARG A 108 -16.81 -18.58 -6.19
N GLN A 109 -17.80 -18.78 -7.05
CA GLN A 109 -18.31 -17.69 -7.91
C GLN A 109 -18.97 -16.59 -7.09
N ASN A 110 -19.75 -16.95 -6.07
CA ASN A 110 -20.36 -15.98 -5.17
C ASN A 110 -19.32 -15.22 -4.33
N LEU A 111 -18.26 -15.90 -3.88
CA LEU A 111 -17.11 -15.28 -3.21
C LEU A 111 -16.44 -14.25 -4.13
N LEU A 112 -16.17 -14.61 -5.38
CA LEU A 112 -15.59 -13.70 -6.37
C LEU A 112 -16.47 -12.48 -6.62
N LEU A 113 -17.80 -12.67 -6.71
CA LEU A 113 -18.75 -11.57 -6.84
C LEU A 113 -18.73 -10.66 -5.61
N ALA A 114 -18.66 -11.23 -4.40
CA ALA A 114 -18.58 -10.45 -3.17
C ALA A 114 -17.30 -9.61 -3.10
N TYR A 115 -16.15 -10.16 -3.52
CA TYR A 115 -14.92 -9.38 -3.68
C TYR A 115 -15.08 -8.28 -4.73
N GLN A 116 -15.60 -8.59 -5.93
CA GLN A 116 -15.82 -7.59 -6.97
C GLN A 116 -16.72 -6.43 -6.48
N LYS A 117 -17.76 -6.74 -5.70
CA LYS A 117 -18.65 -5.74 -5.12
C LYS A 117 -17.98 -4.90 -4.04
N SER A 118 -17.16 -5.52 -3.18
CA SER A 118 -16.29 -4.81 -2.23
C SER A 118 -15.34 -3.86 -2.96
N ASP A 119 -14.68 -4.37 -4.00
CA ASP A 119 -13.66 -3.64 -4.76
C ASP A 119 -14.23 -2.42 -5.50
N GLN A 120 -15.49 -2.52 -5.97
CA GLN A 120 -16.22 -1.39 -6.57
C GLN A 120 -16.45 -0.22 -5.61
N GLN A 121 -16.42 -0.46 -4.29
CA GLN A 121 -16.55 0.60 -3.29
C GLN A 121 -15.21 1.29 -2.98
N GLY A 122 -14.10 0.76 -3.49
CA GLY A 122 -12.75 1.23 -3.25
C GLY A 122 -12.18 0.81 -1.90
N LEU A 123 -10.89 1.05 -1.74
CA LEU A 123 -10.15 0.80 -0.50
C LEU A 123 -10.33 1.99 0.45
N PRO A 124 -10.65 1.78 1.74
CA PRO A 124 -10.64 2.88 2.71
C PRO A 124 -9.29 3.60 2.70
N ARG A 125 -9.34 4.93 2.60
CA ARG A 125 -8.15 5.76 2.52
C ARG A 125 -7.50 5.86 3.90
N ALA A 126 -6.20 5.57 3.97
CA ALA A 126 -5.44 5.53 5.23
C ALA A 126 -4.84 6.88 5.65
N PHE A 127 -4.83 7.87 4.76
CA PHE A 127 -4.19 9.18 4.95
C PHE A 127 -4.91 10.23 4.09
N PRO A 128 -4.90 11.54 4.41
CA PRO A 128 -5.48 12.53 3.50
C PRO A 128 -4.88 12.44 2.10
N ALA A 129 -5.66 12.81 1.08
CA ALA A 129 -5.28 12.58 -0.32
C ALA A 129 -3.95 13.24 -0.68
N LEU A 130 -3.09 12.49 -1.38
CA LEU A 130 -1.75 12.91 -1.80
C LEU A 130 -1.69 13.33 -3.28
N GLY A 131 -2.84 13.55 -3.90
CA GLY A 131 -2.94 14.02 -5.28
C GLY A 131 -2.72 12.94 -6.35
N SER A 132 -2.70 11.66 -5.98
CA SER A 132 -2.53 10.55 -6.93
C SER A 132 -3.22 9.28 -6.42
N ASP A 133 -4.19 8.75 -7.19
CA ASP A 133 -4.92 7.53 -6.83
C ASP A 133 -3.98 6.34 -6.56
N VAL A 134 -2.89 6.20 -7.33
CA VAL A 134 -1.93 5.11 -7.15
C VAL A 134 -1.10 5.30 -5.88
N LEU A 135 -0.70 6.53 -5.55
CA LEU A 135 0.00 6.81 -4.29
C LEU A 135 -0.93 6.59 -3.09
N ASP A 136 -2.17 7.05 -3.20
CA ASP A 136 -3.18 6.88 -2.17
C ASP A 136 -3.54 5.40 -1.94
N GLU A 137 -3.64 4.62 -3.01
CA GLU A 137 -3.86 3.18 -2.94
C GLU A 137 -2.66 2.49 -2.31
N GLN A 138 -1.43 2.82 -2.73
CA GLN A 138 -0.21 2.27 -2.15
C GLN A 138 -0.07 2.58 -0.66
N VAL A 139 -0.43 3.80 -0.22
CA VAL A 139 -0.42 4.17 1.20
C VAL A 139 -1.40 3.29 1.99
N SER A 140 -2.62 3.10 1.49
CA SER A 140 -3.60 2.25 2.13
C SER A 140 -3.21 0.77 2.12
N LEU A 141 -2.69 0.26 1.00
CA LEU A 141 -2.22 -1.12 0.87
C LEU A 141 -1.01 -1.38 1.76
N TYR A 142 -0.06 -0.45 1.83
CA TYR A 142 1.12 -0.58 2.67
C TYR A 142 0.74 -0.60 4.14
N ARG A 143 -0.11 0.32 4.60
CA ARG A 143 -0.60 0.29 5.98
C ARG A 143 -1.32 -1.02 6.30
N ALA A 144 -2.18 -1.50 5.40
CA ALA A 144 -2.87 -2.78 5.57
C ALA A 144 -1.90 -3.97 5.62
N TYR A 145 -0.87 -3.95 4.77
CA TYR A 145 0.20 -4.93 4.76
C TYR A 145 0.95 -4.95 6.09
N VAL A 146 1.39 -3.79 6.58
CA VAL A 146 2.12 -3.68 7.86
C VAL A 146 1.23 -4.09 9.03
N ALA A 147 -0.06 -3.75 9.01
CA ALA A 147 -0.99 -4.19 10.05
C ALA A 147 -1.17 -5.73 10.07
N ALA A 148 -1.08 -6.39 8.92
CA ALA A 148 -1.25 -7.84 8.81
C ALA A 148 0.04 -8.63 9.05
N GLN A 149 1.18 -8.09 8.60
CA GLN A 149 2.43 -8.84 8.53
C GLN A 149 3.57 -8.21 9.34
N GLY A 150 3.41 -6.98 9.83
CA GLY A 150 4.51 -6.13 10.31
C GLY A 150 5.26 -5.43 9.18
N PRO A 151 6.20 -4.51 9.50
CA PRO A 151 6.98 -3.79 8.49
C PRO A 151 7.77 -4.76 7.60
N PRO A 152 7.90 -4.53 6.29
CA PRO A 152 8.68 -5.42 5.45
C PRO A 152 10.17 -5.33 5.80
N ASP A 153 10.89 -6.44 5.65
CA ASP A 153 12.34 -6.43 5.76
C ASP A 153 12.99 -5.66 4.59
N VAL A 154 12.38 -5.75 3.40
CA VAL A 154 12.82 -5.07 2.18
C VAL A 154 11.66 -4.24 1.60
N LEU A 155 11.89 -2.94 1.43
CA LEU A 155 10.98 -2.06 0.70
C LEU A 155 11.56 -1.72 -0.67
N ILE A 156 10.83 -2.08 -1.73
CA ILE A 156 11.13 -1.64 -3.09
C ILE A 156 10.44 -0.29 -3.32
N VAL A 157 11.16 0.71 -3.79
CA VAL A 157 10.65 2.05 -4.09
C VAL A 157 11.06 2.50 -5.49
N GLY A 158 10.29 3.42 -6.07
CA GLY A 158 10.59 4.01 -7.37
C GLY A 158 9.33 4.33 -8.18
N SER A 159 9.53 4.50 -9.49
CA SER A 159 8.53 4.92 -10.46
C SER A 159 7.69 3.76 -10.98
N SER A 160 6.93 3.98 -12.07
CA SER A 160 6.24 2.91 -12.82
C SER A 160 7.19 1.79 -13.24
N ARG A 161 8.46 2.10 -13.47
CA ARG A 161 9.49 1.11 -13.80
C ARG A 161 9.78 0.17 -12.63
N SER A 162 9.73 0.66 -11.40
CA SER A 162 9.90 -0.13 -10.17
C SER A 162 8.63 -0.87 -9.79
N LEU A 163 7.48 -0.21 -9.93
CA LEU A 163 6.15 -0.76 -9.66
C LEU A 163 5.86 -2.03 -10.48
N GLN A 164 6.43 -2.11 -11.68
CA GLN A 164 6.35 -3.26 -12.58
C GLN A 164 7.68 -4.05 -12.64
N GLY A 165 8.72 -3.53 -11.99
CA GLY A 165 10.14 -3.84 -12.23
C GLY A 165 10.67 -5.09 -11.57
N ILE A 166 10.17 -5.33 -10.36
CA ILE A 166 10.67 -6.37 -9.45
C ILE A 166 9.44 -6.99 -8.80
N ASP A 167 9.26 -8.29 -9.01
CA ASP A 167 8.20 -9.07 -8.40
C ASP A 167 8.60 -9.41 -6.94
N PRO A 168 7.92 -8.83 -5.92
CA PRO A 168 8.29 -9.02 -4.52
C PRO A 168 8.10 -10.47 -4.07
N GLN A 169 7.09 -11.18 -4.59
CA GLN A 169 6.84 -12.57 -4.22
C GLN A 169 7.96 -13.48 -4.72
N VAL A 170 8.39 -13.27 -5.97
CA VAL A 170 9.50 -14.04 -6.54
C VAL A 170 10.83 -13.67 -5.88
N LEU A 171 11.02 -12.41 -5.48
CA LEU A 171 12.22 -12.02 -4.73
C LEU A 171 12.30 -12.74 -3.39
N GLN A 172 11.21 -12.80 -2.63
CA GLN A 172 11.14 -13.57 -1.37
C GLN A 172 11.49 -15.06 -1.58
N GLN A 173 10.92 -15.68 -2.62
CA GLN A 173 11.16 -17.08 -2.93
C GLN A 173 12.62 -17.34 -3.32
N ALA A 174 13.20 -16.46 -4.15
CA ALA A 174 14.59 -16.58 -4.57
C ALA A 174 15.55 -16.33 -3.41
N LEU A 175 15.27 -15.36 -2.54
CA LEU A 175 16.07 -15.10 -1.34
C LEU A 175 16.09 -16.30 -0.39
N ALA A 176 14.95 -16.98 -0.21
CA ALA A 176 14.89 -18.20 0.58
C ALA A 176 15.80 -19.31 0.02
N VAL A 177 15.91 -19.43 -1.31
CA VAL A 177 16.85 -20.37 -1.96
C VAL A 177 18.31 -19.96 -1.74
N GLU A 178 18.61 -18.65 -1.72
CA GLU A 178 19.97 -18.12 -1.53
C GLU A 178 20.45 -18.08 -0.07
N GLY A 179 19.61 -18.56 0.87
CA GLY A 179 19.93 -18.68 2.30
C GLY A 179 19.32 -17.59 3.19
N TYR A 180 18.37 -16.81 2.69
CA TYR A 180 17.67 -15.75 3.43
C TYR A 180 16.16 -16.06 3.54
N PRO A 181 15.77 -17.13 4.26
CA PRO A 181 14.37 -17.52 4.37
C PRO A 181 13.56 -16.51 5.19
N GLY A 182 12.26 -16.39 4.91
CA GLY A 182 11.34 -15.61 5.76
C GLY A 182 11.42 -14.08 5.62
N LEU A 183 12.30 -13.53 4.77
CA LEU A 183 12.28 -12.11 4.48
C LEU A 183 10.97 -11.69 3.82
N ARG A 184 10.42 -10.59 4.31
CA ARG A 184 9.21 -9.96 3.79
C ARG A 184 9.58 -8.81 2.86
N VAL A 185 9.00 -8.80 1.66
CA VAL A 185 9.27 -7.81 0.62
C VAL A 185 7.96 -7.13 0.22
N TYR A 186 7.96 -5.80 0.20
CA TYR A 186 6.84 -5.00 -0.31
C TYR A 186 7.32 -4.02 -1.38
N ASN A 187 6.51 -3.76 -2.41
CA ASN A 187 6.80 -2.79 -3.45
C ASN A 187 5.94 -1.52 -3.29
N PHE A 188 6.53 -0.48 -2.68
CA PHE A 188 5.92 0.84 -2.53
C PHE A 188 6.41 1.78 -3.62
N SER A 189 6.10 1.43 -4.86
CA SER A 189 6.43 2.26 -6.02
C SER A 189 5.18 2.92 -6.57
N VAL A 190 5.34 4.11 -7.14
CA VAL A 190 4.23 4.92 -7.65
C VAL A 190 4.53 5.41 -9.06
N ASN A 191 3.51 5.59 -9.88
CA ASN A 191 3.71 6.06 -11.24
C ASN A 191 4.37 7.44 -11.25
N GLY A 192 5.41 7.60 -12.07
CA GLY A 192 6.10 8.88 -12.22
C GLY A 192 6.87 9.34 -10.98
N ALA A 193 7.16 8.47 -10.01
CA ALA A 193 8.00 8.84 -8.87
C ALA A 193 9.37 9.35 -9.33
N THR A 194 9.74 10.52 -8.86
CA THR A 194 11.08 11.08 -8.99
C THR A 194 11.86 10.89 -7.70
N ALA A 195 13.12 11.33 -7.65
CA ALA A 195 13.87 11.35 -6.40
C ALA A 195 13.21 12.20 -5.32
N GLN A 196 12.50 13.28 -5.68
CA GLN A 196 11.70 14.07 -4.74
C GLN A 196 10.56 13.24 -4.13
N VAL A 197 9.81 12.50 -4.96
CA VAL A 197 8.69 11.67 -4.49
C VAL A 197 9.18 10.58 -3.55
N VAL A 198 10.22 9.83 -3.94
CA VAL A 198 10.79 8.76 -3.10
C VAL A 198 11.34 9.33 -1.79
N SER A 199 12.06 10.45 -1.85
CA SER A 199 12.56 11.14 -0.66
C SER A 199 11.40 11.58 0.26
N PHE A 200 10.30 12.10 -0.29
CA PHE A 200 9.14 12.51 0.51
C PHE A 200 8.47 11.32 1.20
N VAL A 201 8.17 10.27 0.44
CA VAL A 201 7.50 9.07 0.97
C VAL A 201 8.32 8.49 2.13
N THR A 202 9.61 8.24 1.93
CA THR A 202 10.40 7.55 2.94
C THR A 202 10.73 8.42 4.16
N ARG A 203 11.03 9.70 3.97
CA ARG A 203 11.55 10.56 5.05
C ARG A 203 10.45 11.30 5.82
N GLN A 204 9.39 11.68 5.13
CA GLN A 204 8.39 12.62 5.67
C GLN A 204 7.05 11.92 5.90
N LEU A 205 6.59 11.13 4.93
CA LEU A 205 5.28 10.47 5.03
C LEU A 205 5.32 9.27 5.97
N LEU A 206 6.26 8.33 5.80
CA LEU A 206 6.31 7.12 6.63
C LEU A 206 6.82 7.43 8.04
N ALA A 207 6.08 6.99 9.06
CA ALA A 207 6.59 6.93 10.42
C ALA A 207 7.68 5.86 10.57
N THR A 208 8.50 5.99 11.60
CA THR A 208 9.68 5.15 11.84
C THR A 208 9.33 3.69 12.11
N ASP A 209 8.18 3.42 12.74
CA ASP A 209 7.64 2.08 12.96
C ASP A 209 7.22 1.38 11.66
N LEU A 210 7.11 2.12 10.55
CA LEU A 210 6.81 1.58 9.22
C LEU A 210 8.06 1.43 8.35
N HIS A 211 9.26 1.75 8.85
CA HIS A 211 10.47 1.67 8.04
C HIS A 211 10.96 0.23 7.86
N PRO A 212 11.55 -0.08 6.69
CA PRO A 212 12.11 -1.39 6.42
C PRO A 212 13.52 -1.52 6.99
N ARG A 213 14.08 -2.73 6.91
CA ARG A 213 15.48 -3.00 7.25
C ARG A 213 16.43 -2.80 6.09
N LEU A 214 15.92 -2.76 4.86
CA LEU A 214 16.67 -2.44 3.63
C LEU A 214 15.74 -1.78 2.60
N ILE A 215 16.26 -0.81 1.85
CA ILE A 215 15.54 -0.22 0.71
C ILE A 215 16.20 -0.61 -0.61
N VAL A 216 15.40 -1.13 -1.53
CA VAL A 216 15.75 -1.30 -2.94
C VAL A 216 15.11 -0.17 -3.74
N TRP A 217 15.90 0.81 -4.16
CA TRP A 217 15.45 1.84 -5.07
C TRP A 217 15.73 1.42 -6.51
N ALA A 218 14.72 0.88 -7.19
CA ALA A 218 14.85 0.46 -8.58
C ALA A 218 14.32 1.54 -9.52
N GLU A 219 15.15 2.09 -10.39
CA GLU A 219 14.78 3.29 -11.15
C GLU A 219 15.60 3.46 -12.44
N GLY A 220 15.31 4.51 -13.21
CA GLY A 220 16.16 4.98 -14.30
C GLY A 220 16.33 6.50 -14.37
N SER A 221 17.11 6.96 -15.35
CA SER A 221 17.57 8.36 -15.47
C SER A 221 16.45 9.42 -15.45
N ARG A 222 15.26 9.08 -15.95
CA ARG A 222 14.13 10.02 -16.07
C ARG A 222 13.68 10.59 -14.73
N ALA A 223 13.75 9.79 -13.67
CA ALA A 223 13.38 10.19 -12.31
C ALA A 223 14.38 11.16 -11.66
N PHE A 224 15.57 11.29 -12.26
CA PHE A 224 16.67 12.12 -11.78
C PHE A 224 16.94 13.34 -12.65
N ASN A 225 16.16 13.53 -13.72
CA ASN A 225 16.30 14.69 -14.59
C ASN A 225 15.73 15.95 -13.90
N SER A 226 16.61 16.73 -13.27
CA SER A 226 16.29 18.05 -12.68
C SER A 226 16.04 19.15 -13.73
N GLY A 227 16.16 18.78 -15.01
CA GLY A 227 15.84 19.59 -16.19
C GLY A 227 14.38 19.96 -16.36
N ARG A 228 13.50 19.18 -15.73
CA ARG A 228 12.08 19.14 -16.03
C ARG A 228 11.25 19.50 -14.81
N PHE A 229 10.05 20.02 -15.10
CA PHE A 229 9.02 20.18 -14.10
C PHE A 229 8.57 18.81 -13.58
N ASP A 230 8.64 18.63 -12.26
CA ASP A 230 8.21 17.42 -11.58
C ASP A 230 6.72 17.49 -11.30
N ARG A 231 5.93 17.03 -12.27
CA ARG A 231 4.47 17.07 -12.18
C ARG A 231 3.94 16.22 -11.02
N THR A 232 4.49 15.01 -10.84
CA THR A 232 4.04 14.10 -9.78
C THR A 232 4.25 14.73 -8.41
N PHE A 233 5.43 15.32 -8.17
CA PHE A 233 5.69 15.99 -6.89
C PHE A 233 4.88 17.28 -6.73
N ALA A 234 4.62 18.03 -7.81
CA ALA A 234 3.76 19.20 -7.75
C ALA A 234 2.31 18.85 -7.37
N GLU A 235 1.78 17.73 -7.88
CA GLU A 235 0.46 17.20 -7.48
C GLU A 235 0.44 16.82 -6.00
N ILE A 236 1.52 16.24 -5.47
CA ILE A 236 1.68 15.98 -4.03
C ILE A 236 1.68 17.29 -3.25
N VAL A 237 2.50 18.28 -3.62
CA VAL A 237 2.61 19.56 -2.90
C VAL A 237 1.27 20.30 -2.81
N ALA A 238 0.44 20.22 -3.85
CA ALA A 238 -0.89 20.83 -3.89
C ALA A 238 -1.97 20.05 -3.11
N SER A 239 -1.63 18.91 -2.50
CA SER A 239 -2.58 17.99 -1.90
C SER A 239 -2.84 18.24 -0.41
N PRO A 240 -4.04 17.92 0.12
CA PRO A 240 -4.32 17.97 1.55
C PRO A 240 -3.38 17.08 2.39
N GLY A 241 -2.94 15.94 1.84
CA GLY A 241 -2.00 15.04 2.49
C GLY A 241 -0.62 15.66 2.68
N TYR A 242 -0.14 16.44 1.72
CA TYR A 242 1.12 17.16 1.90
C TYR A 242 1.02 18.24 2.96
N ALA A 243 -0.07 19.02 2.99
CA ALA A 243 -0.32 19.99 4.05
C ALA A 243 -0.31 19.32 5.45
N ALA A 244 -1.00 18.18 5.58
CA ALA A 244 -0.99 17.41 6.83
C ALA A 244 0.41 16.94 7.23
N VAL A 245 1.24 16.50 6.27
CA VAL A 245 2.65 16.13 6.55
C VAL A 245 3.47 17.33 7.02
N GLN A 246 3.24 18.53 6.46
CA GLN A 246 3.91 19.75 6.93
C GLN A 246 3.50 20.13 8.36
N GLU A 247 2.29 19.78 8.77
CA GLU A 247 1.79 19.92 10.15
C GLU A 247 2.28 18.81 11.09
N GLY A 248 3.11 17.88 10.59
CA GLY A 248 3.73 16.81 11.38
C GLY A 248 2.98 15.47 11.34
N ALA A 249 1.91 15.36 10.54
CA ALA A 249 1.23 14.08 10.34
C ALA A 249 2.15 13.08 9.62
N LYS A 250 2.07 11.82 10.01
CA LYS A 250 2.77 10.70 9.36
C LYS A 250 1.81 9.54 9.17
N LEU A 251 2.06 8.72 8.17
CA LEU A 251 1.42 7.41 8.08
C LEU A 251 1.89 6.56 9.25
N THR A 252 0.95 6.09 10.07
CA THR A 252 1.20 5.23 11.23
C THR A 252 0.24 4.02 11.18
N LEU A 253 0.51 2.99 11.98
CA LEU A 253 -0.44 1.87 12.13
C LEU A 253 -1.71 2.27 12.87
N GLN A 254 -1.56 3.13 13.89
CA GLN A 254 -2.65 3.61 14.72
C GLN A 254 -3.46 4.68 13.98
N ALA A 255 -4.79 4.65 14.10
CA ALA A 255 -5.59 5.76 13.60
C ALA A 255 -5.33 6.97 14.51
N GLN A 256 -4.65 8.00 14.00
CA GLN A 256 -4.55 9.26 14.72
C GLN A 256 -5.94 9.91 14.73
N ALA A 257 -6.47 10.16 15.93
CA ALA A 257 -7.55 11.12 16.10
C ALA A 257 -7.02 12.50 15.66
N PRO A 258 -7.84 13.33 15.00
CA PRO A 258 -7.42 14.68 14.66
C PRO A 258 -7.02 15.41 15.95
N SER A 259 -5.80 15.95 15.97
CA SER A 259 -5.36 16.85 17.04
C SER A 259 -6.19 18.12 16.92
N ALA A 260 -7.21 18.26 17.77
CA ALA A 260 -7.80 19.55 18.04
C ALA A 260 -6.80 20.30 18.93
N SER A 261 -6.02 21.20 18.32
CA SER A 261 -5.30 22.23 19.05
C SER A 261 -6.34 23.15 19.70
N ALA A 262 -6.61 22.92 20.98
CA ALA A 262 -7.32 23.90 21.82
C ALA A 262 -6.35 25.06 22.14
N PRO A 263 -6.81 26.32 22.15
CA PRO A 263 -6.01 27.42 22.65
C PRO A 263 -5.90 27.29 24.17
N GLU A 264 -4.69 27.30 24.70
CA GLU A 264 -4.47 27.43 26.14
C GLU A 264 -4.86 28.85 26.57
N ASP A 265 -5.97 28.93 27.27
CA ASP A 265 -6.43 30.11 27.99
C ASP A 265 -5.70 30.12 29.34
N SER A 266 -4.69 30.99 29.50
CA SER A 266 -4.03 31.23 30.79
C SER A 266 -4.25 32.67 31.24
N ALA A 267 -5.32 32.87 32.01
CA ALA A 267 -5.49 34.04 32.86
C ALA A 267 -4.87 33.79 34.24
N GLY A 268 -3.96 34.66 34.70
CA GLY A 268 -3.47 34.59 36.09
C GLY A 268 -2.18 35.36 36.42
N ALA A 269 -2.19 36.68 36.21
CA ALA A 269 -1.47 37.76 36.91
C ALA A 269 -0.23 37.45 37.81
N SER A 270 0.87 38.20 37.59
CA SER A 270 1.25 39.34 38.47
C SER A 270 2.53 40.09 38.02
N ALA A 271 2.39 41.42 38.04
CA ALA A 271 3.31 42.49 38.44
C ALA A 271 4.60 42.82 37.63
N GLU A 272 4.53 44.02 37.06
CA GLU A 272 5.51 45.14 37.12
C GLU A 272 6.99 44.89 36.75
N THR A 273 7.48 45.56 35.71
CA THR A 273 8.17 46.86 35.84
C THR A 273 8.58 47.37 34.45
N ALA A 274 8.23 48.63 34.15
CA ALA A 274 8.60 49.34 32.93
C ALA A 274 9.96 50.04 33.09
N VAL A 275 10.83 49.96 32.08
CA VAL A 275 11.83 50.99 31.73
C VAL A 275 12.13 50.91 30.20
N SER A 276 11.87 52.00 29.49
CA SER A 276 12.35 52.35 28.13
C SER A 276 13.69 53.13 28.23
N PRO A 277 14.21 53.76 27.15
CA PRO A 277 14.71 53.29 25.85
C PRO A 277 16.15 53.83 25.54
N GLU A 278 16.78 53.43 24.43
CA GLU A 278 17.85 54.11 23.64
C GLU A 278 18.49 53.04 22.72
N THR A 279 18.95 53.23 21.47
CA THR A 279 19.31 54.34 20.57
C THR A 279 19.32 53.71 19.14
N ALA A 280 18.73 54.33 18.11
CA ALA A 280 19.36 55.18 17.09
C ALA A 280 20.59 54.58 16.36
N GLU A 281 20.49 54.33 15.04
CA GLU A 281 21.32 54.97 14.00
C GLU A 281 21.04 54.41 12.58
N ASP A 282 20.54 55.31 11.73
CA ASP A 282 20.88 55.60 10.32
C ASP A 282 21.34 54.53 9.33
N ALA A 283 20.67 54.49 8.17
CA ALA A 283 21.28 54.90 6.89
C ALA A 283 20.21 55.12 5.80
N GLU A 284 20.18 56.35 5.28
CA GLU A 284 19.39 56.79 4.13
C GLU A 284 20.06 56.49 2.77
N ALA A 285 19.29 56.79 1.71
CA ALA A 285 19.64 57.14 0.32
C ALA A 285 19.68 56.00 -0.71
N GLU A 286 19.14 56.11 -1.93
CA GLU A 286 18.35 57.16 -2.60
C GLU A 286 17.72 56.55 -3.89
N VAL A 287 16.44 56.89 -4.13
CA VAL A 287 15.83 57.44 -5.37
C VAL A 287 16.19 56.86 -6.75
N SER A 288 15.16 56.37 -7.46
CA SER A 288 14.90 56.66 -8.89
C SER A 288 13.46 56.26 -9.29
N GLU A 289 12.60 57.25 -9.45
CA GLU A 289 11.35 57.30 -10.25
C GLU A 289 11.68 58.03 -11.58
N PRO A 290 10.81 58.17 -12.62
CA PRO A 290 9.37 57.84 -12.71
C PRO A 290 8.94 57.17 -14.05
N VAL A 291 7.64 56.86 -14.21
CA VAL A 291 6.69 57.54 -15.14
C VAL A 291 5.39 56.72 -15.26
N GLU A 292 4.29 57.41 -14.94
CA GLU A 292 2.87 57.05 -15.00
C GLU A 292 2.30 56.98 -16.43
N ASP A 293 1.20 56.21 -16.59
CA ASP A 293 -0.12 56.64 -17.12
C ASP A 293 -1.09 55.45 -16.86
N GLY A 294 -2.09 55.51 -15.97
CA GLY A 294 -3.34 56.28 -16.07
C GLY A 294 -4.31 55.53 -17.02
N THR A 295 -5.37 54.82 -16.62
CA THR A 295 -6.66 55.33 -16.08
C THR A 295 -7.61 54.11 -16.00
N GLU A 296 -8.18 53.81 -14.82
CA GLU A 296 -9.56 54.09 -14.35
C GLU A 296 -10.70 53.19 -14.85
N SER A 297 -11.36 52.54 -13.88
CA SER A 297 -12.82 52.39 -13.62
C SER A 297 -13.05 51.04 -12.91
N ALA A 298 -13.19 50.94 -11.58
CA ALA A 298 -14.19 51.49 -10.65
C ALA A 298 -15.59 50.86 -10.77
N GLU A 299 -16.04 50.35 -9.61
CA GLU A 299 -17.42 50.23 -9.06
C GLU A 299 -17.69 48.81 -8.51
N GLU A 300 -17.65 48.60 -7.17
CA GLU A 300 -18.74 48.78 -6.16
C GLU A 300 -19.76 47.61 -6.20
N SER A 301 -20.31 47.00 -5.15
CA SER A 301 -20.51 47.28 -3.70
C SER A 301 -20.94 45.93 -3.05
N GLU A 302 -20.50 45.55 -1.85
CA GLU A 302 -21.11 45.72 -0.49
C GLU A 302 -22.47 45.04 -0.18
N GLU A 303 -22.47 44.22 0.90
CA GLU A 303 -23.49 44.00 1.99
C GLU A 303 -23.35 42.54 2.53
N ALA A 304 -22.92 42.23 3.78
CA ALA A 304 -23.49 42.48 5.12
C ALA A 304 -24.95 41.99 5.28
N ALA A 305 -25.47 41.36 6.33
CA ALA A 305 -25.03 40.82 7.62
C ALA A 305 -26.27 40.14 8.29
N GLU A 306 -26.05 39.29 9.31
CA GLU A 306 -26.95 39.05 10.49
C GLU A 306 -28.31 38.30 10.27
N GLU A 307 -28.91 37.52 11.19
CA GLU A 307 -28.67 37.11 12.59
C GLU A 307 -29.71 36.02 13.04
N SER A 308 -29.30 35.18 14.01
CA SER A 308 -30.02 34.46 15.10
C SER A 308 -31.14 33.38 14.95
N THR A 309 -30.86 32.32 15.72
CA THR A 309 -31.70 31.51 16.65
C THR A 309 -32.51 30.32 16.14
N LYS A 310 -32.19 29.12 16.67
CA LYS A 310 -32.96 28.41 17.73
C LYS A 310 -32.61 26.91 17.78
N THR A 311 -32.12 26.43 18.93
CA THR A 311 -32.09 25.00 19.30
C THR A 311 -33.48 24.53 19.75
N PRO A 312 -33.77 23.23 19.63
CA PRO A 312 -33.86 22.46 20.88
C PRO A 312 -33.24 21.06 20.84
N ASP A 313 -32.63 20.77 21.98
CA ASP A 313 -32.46 19.51 22.70
C ASP A 313 -33.08 18.22 22.12
N GLY A 314 -32.27 17.16 22.07
CA GLY A 314 -32.66 15.81 21.66
C GLY A 314 -31.52 14.82 21.93
N ALA A 315 -31.63 14.12 23.04
CA ALA A 315 -30.71 13.11 23.57
C ALA A 315 -30.04 12.23 22.50
N SER A 316 -28.71 12.17 22.52
CA SER A 316 -27.95 11.18 21.77
C SER A 316 -27.24 10.25 22.75
N GLU A 317 -27.68 8.99 22.71
CA GLU A 317 -27.08 7.86 23.41
C GLU A 317 -25.64 7.69 22.97
N THR A 318 -24.78 7.52 23.96
CA THR A 318 -23.33 7.39 23.85
C THR A 318 -23.00 6.04 23.22
N SER A 319 -22.83 6.01 21.91
CA SER A 319 -22.11 4.94 21.22
C SER A 319 -20.73 5.48 20.87
N SER A 320 -19.73 5.16 21.69
CA SER A 320 -18.33 5.43 21.41
C SER A 320 -17.87 4.55 20.24
N GLU A 321 -18.26 4.89 19.02
CA GLU A 321 -17.48 4.54 17.84
C GLU A 321 -16.21 5.40 17.89
N THR A 322 -15.06 4.73 17.94
CA THR A 322 -13.77 5.38 17.79
C THR A 322 -13.81 6.16 16.49
N ALA A 323 -13.80 7.50 16.56
CA ALA A 323 -13.86 8.37 15.39
C ALA A 323 -12.55 8.23 14.59
N THR A 324 -12.45 7.19 13.78
CA THR A 324 -11.45 7.12 12.73
C THR A 324 -11.79 8.21 11.73
N ALA A 325 -10.87 9.15 11.51
CA ALA A 325 -11.03 10.12 10.44
C ALA A 325 -11.23 9.37 9.11
N SER A 326 -12.45 9.42 8.57
CA SER A 326 -12.77 8.76 7.32
C SER A 326 -12.35 9.68 6.18
N TYR A 327 -11.20 9.40 5.57
CA TYR A 327 -10.71 10.16 4.41
C TYR A 327 -11.36 9.70 3.09
N GLY A 328 -12.50 9.02 3.16
CA GLY A 328 -13.18 8.42 2.01
C GLY A 328 -12.51 7.12 1.52
N THR A 329 -12.70 6.81 0.24
CA THR A 329 -12.13 5.62 -0.40
C THR A 329 -11.21 6.00 -1.56
N VAL A 330 -10.37 5.05 -1.97
CA VAL A 330 -9.47 5.13 -3.11
C VAL A 330 -9.91 4.08 -4.15
N PRO A 331 -9.98 4.41 -5.44
CA PRO A 331 -10.24 3.42 -6.48
C PRO A 331 -9.16 2.33 -6.48
N LEU A 332 -9.58 1.07 -6.65
CA LEU A 332 -8.63 -0.03 -6.76
C LEU A 332 -8.07 -0.15 -8.18
N THR A 333 -6.77 -0.42 -8.27
CA THR A 333 -6.08 -0.77 -9.50
C THR A 333 -5.66 -2.25 -9.48
N PRO A 334 -5.04 -2.79 -10.56
CA PRO A 334 -4.52 -4.16 -10.55
C PRO A 334 -3.27 -4.37 -9.68
N ILE A 335 -2.89 -3.40 -8.82
CA ILE A 335 -1.81 -3.56 -7.85
C ILE A 335 -2.21 -4.66 -6.86
N ASN A 336 -1.31 -5.63 -6.64
CA ASN A 336 -1.59 -6.75 -5.74
C ASN A 336 -1.32 -6.40 -4.27
N SER A 337 -1.58 -7.34 -3.37
CA SER A 337 -1.41 -7.15 -1.92
C SER A 337 0.05 -6.92 -1.45
N GLN A 338 1.05 -7.07 -2.32
CA GLN A 338 2.45 -6.75 -2.05
C GLN A 338 2.89 -5.46 -2.77
N GLY A 339 1.94 -4.66 -3.24
CA GLY A 339 2.20 -3.38 -3.90
C GLY A 339 2.76 -3.51 -5.33
N PHE A 340 2.71 -4.69 -5.95
CA PHE A 340 3.26 -4.93 -7.28
C PHE A 340 2.20 -4.87 -8.38
N LEU A 341 2.50 -4.19 -9.49
CA LEU A 341 1.65 -4.12 -10.67
C LEU A 341 2.21 -5.00 -11.80
N ALA A 342 1.59 -6.15 -12.02
CA ALA A 342 2.02 -7.04 -13.10
C ALA A 342 1.60 -6.51 -14.48
N ALA A 343 2.58 -6.14 -15.31
CA ALA A 343 2.34 -5.89 -16.73
C ALA A 343 2.31 -7.22 -17.52
N ASN A 344 1.18 -7.52 -18.17
CA ASN A 344 0.96 -8.78 -18.87
C ASN A 344 1.40 -8.76 -20.34
N ASP A 345 1.57 -7.58 -20.92
CA ASP A 345 1.96 -7.41 -22.31
C ASP A 345 3.39 -7.92 -22.58
N GLN A 346 3.63 -8.39 -23.80
CA GLN A 346 4.97 -8.71 -24.29
C GLN A 346 5.31 -7.81 -25.48
N PHE A 347 6.40 -7.07 -25.34
CA PHE A 347 6.85 -6.12 -26.33
C PHE A 347 7.38 -6.87 -27.56
N ASN A 348 6.69 -6.65 -28.67
CA ASN A 348 7.16 -7.02 -30.00
C ASN A 348 7.21 -5.73 -30.84
N PRO A 349 8.40 -5.21 -31.18
CA PRO A 349 8.53 -3.94 -31.90
C PRO A 349 7.82 -3.94 -33.26
N GLU A 350 7.75 -5.07 -33.96
CA GLU A 350 7.12 -5.18 -35.27
C GLU A 350 5.60 -4.95 -35.24
N VAL A 351 4.98 -5.25 -34.10
CA VAL A 351 3.52 -5.13 -33.89
C VAL A 351 3.20 -3.88 -33.06
N TYR A 352 3.97 -3.61 -32.01
CA TYR A 352 3.75 -2.52 -31.06
C TYR A 352 3.68 -1.17 -31.77
N TYR A 353 4.64 -0.88 -32.66
CA TYR A 353 4.72 0.40 -33.34
C TYR A 353 3.65 0.64 -34.41
N ARG A 354 2.82 -0.38 -34.72
CA ARG A 354 1.62 -0.21 -35.55
C ARG A 354 0.49 0.46 -34.77
N ARG A 355 0.47 0.27 -33.44
CA ARG A 355 -0.54 0.82 -32.52
C ARG A 355 -0.06 2.08 -31.81
N PHE A 356 1.21 2.13 -31.44
CA PHE A 356 1.81 3.23 -30.71
C PHE A 356 2.94 3.85 -31.54
N PRO A 357 2.80 5.06 -32.08
CA PRO A 357 3.84 5.68 -32.90
C PRO A 357 5.18 5.75 -32.17
N ARG A 358 6.27 5.47 -32.90
CA ARG A 358 7.62 5.51 -32.33
C ARG A 358 8.02 6.95 -32.01
N VAL A 359 8.30 7.22 -30.73
CA VAL A 359 8.95 8.46 -30.29
C VAL A 359 10.46 8.29 -30.43
N ARG A 360 11.08 9.07 -31.32
CA ARG A 360 12.55 9.11 -31.44
C ARG A 360 13.14 9.80 -30.22
N GLY A 361 14.30 9.35 -29.73
CA GLY A 361 14.91 9.93 -28.52
C GLY A 361 15.14 11.45 -28.58
N GLN A 362 15.39 12.01 -29.77
CA GLN A 362 15.54 13.47 -29.96
C GLN A 362 14.26 14.29 -29.66
N TYR A 363 13.11 13.62 -29.59
CA TYR A 363 11.80 14.21 -29.26
C TYR A 363 11.23 13.64 -27.96
N ASP A 364 12.01 12.85 -27.22
CA ASP A 364 11.57 12.30 -25.95
C ASP A 364 11.72 13.38 -24.87
N ASP A 365 10.57 13.94 -24.46
CA ASP A 365 10.52 15.00 -23.47
C ASP A 365 11.11 14.59 -22.12
N ALA A 366 11.28 13.29 -21.83
CA ALA A 366 11.95 12.82 -20.62
C ALA A 366 13.44 13.21 -20.57
N TYR A 367 14.07 13.43 -21.73
CA TYR A 367 15.47 13.87 -21.86
C TYR A 367 15.60 15.34 -22.26
N ARG A 368 14.49 16.07 -22.35
CA ARG A 368 14.55 17.51 -22.60
C ARG A 368 15.23 18.21 -21.43
N ALA A 369 16.16 19.11 -21.76
CA ALA A 369 16.98 19.84 -20.80
C ALA A 369 17.67 18.93 -19.76
N PHE A 370 18.08 17.72 -20.16
CA PHE A 370 18.60 16.70 -19.25
C PHE A 370 19.80 17.22 -18.45
N ARG A 371 19.61 17.29 -17.13
CA ARG A 371 20.66 17.62 -16.16
C ARG A 371 20.40 16.85 -14.87
N LEU A 372 21.48 16.37 -14.27
CA LEU A 372 21.40 15.61 -13.01
C LEU A 372 21.54 16.55 -11.82
N GLU A 373 22.22 17.68 -12.00
CA GLU A 373 22.32 18.74 -11.01
C GLU A 373 20.96 19.41 -10.77
N GLY A 374 20.60 19.58 -9.51
CA GLY A 374 19.37 20.24 -9.08
C GLY A 374 18.59 19.43 -8.05
N VAL A 375 17.28 19.70 -7.99
CA VAL A 375 16.41 19.23 -6.92
C VAL A 375 16.38 17.70 -6.77
N GLN A 376 16.47 16.94 -7.87
CA GLN A 376 16.44 15.48 -7.79
C GLN A 376 17.72 14.93 -7.14
N THR A 377 18.88 15.54 -7.41
CA THR A 377 20.14 15.18 -6.72
C THR A 377 20.14 15.63 -5.27
N LEU A 378 19.52 16.78 -4.94
CA LEU A 378 19.34 17.20 -3.54
C LEU A 378 18.46 16.21 -2.77
N SER A 379 17.40 15.70 -3.39
CA SER A 379 16.56 14.66 -2.80
C SER A 379 17.28 13.34 -2.62
N LEU A 380 18.13 12.92 -3.58
CA LEU A 380 19.00 11.76 -3.40
C LEU A 380 19.93 11.93 -2.20
N ALA A 381 20.61 13.07 -2.09
CA ALA A 381 21.53 13.36 -0.99
C ALA A 381 20.83 13.29 0.37
N ALA A 382 19.64 13.89 0.45
CA ALA A 382 18.88 13.93 1.69
C ALA A 382 18.26 12.56 2.03
N MET A 383 17.92 11.75 1.03
CA MET A 383 17.55 10.34 1.18
C MET A 383 18.71 9.51 1.74
N THR A 384 19.90 9.58 1.13
CA THR A 384 21.06 8.81 1.56
C THR A 384 21.48 9.18 2.98
N GLN A 385 21.51 10.47 3.31
CA GLN A 385 21.83 10.94 4.66
C GLN A 385 20.80 10.46 5.70
N PHE A 386 19.52 10.50 5.35
CA PHE A 386 18.47 10.02 6.25
C PHE A 386 18.65 8.52 6.53
N LEU A 387 18.76 7.71 5.49
CA LEU A 387 18.89 6.26 5.64
C LEU A 387 20.16 5.86 6.40
N GLU A 388 21.27 6.55 6.16
CA GLU A 388 22.50 6.37 6.93
C GLU A 388 22.28 6.64 8.43
N SER A 389 21.59 7.74 8.77
CA SER A 389 21.27 8.06 10.18
C SER A 389 20.31 7.07 10.84
N GLN A 390 19.51 6.35 10.04
CA GLN A 390 18.62 5.28 10.52
C GLN A 390 19.28 3.90 10.47
N GLY A 391 20.51 3.78 9.96
CA GLY A 391 21.17 2.49 9.76
C GLY A 391 20.49 1.58 8.74
N ILE A 392 19.73 2.15 7.80
CA ILE A 392 19.00 1.39 6.76
C ILE A 392 19.86 1.37 5.48
N PRO A 393 20.34 0.20 5.01
CA PRO A 393 21.08 0.11 3.77
C PRO A 393 20.22 0.49 2.56
N LEU A 394 20.83 1.24 1.63
CA LEU A 394 20.24 1.55 0.34
C LEU A 394 20.92 0.74 -0.78
N VAL A 395 20.11 0.10 -1.60
CA VAL A 395 20.51 -0.56 -2.84
C VAL A 395 19.85 0.16 -3.99
N PHE A 396 20.64 0.69 -4.92
CA PHE A 396 20.14 1.30 -6.14
C PHE A 396 20.21 0.30 -7.30
N VAL A 397 19.07 0.03 -7.95
CA VAL A 397 18.98 -0.87 -9.11
C VAL A 397 18.67 -0.03 -10.35
N ASN A 398 19.64 0.09 -11.26
CA ASN A 398 19.41 0.77 -12.54
C ASN A 398 18.76 -0.21 -13.52
N LEU A 399 17.45 -0.07 -13.73
CA LEU A 399 16.64 -1.05 -14.43
C LEU A 399 16.96 -1.10 -15.95
N PRO A 400 16.85 -2.27 -16.58
CA PRO A 400 17.15 -2.46 -18.00
C PRO A 400 16.19 -1.70 -18.91
N LEU A 401 16.67 -1.35 -20.10
CA LEU A 401 15.89 -0.77 -21.19
C LEU A 401 16.03 -1.62 -22.45
N SER A 402 14.97 -1.74 -23.25
CA SER A 402 15.05 -2.46 -24.52
C SER A 402 15.99 -1.76 -25.50
N ASN A 403 16.53 -2.48 -26.47
CA ASN A 403 17.36 -1.89 -27.51
C ASN A 403 16.61 -0.82 -28.34
N ASP A 404 15.30 -0.99 -28.55
CA ASP A 404 14.49 0.01 -29.26
C ASP A 404 14.38 1.35 -28.52
N TYR A 405 14.55 1.30 -27.19
CA TYR A 405 14.56 2.48 -26.34
C TYR A 405 15.97 3.05 -26.13
N LEU A 406 17.01 2.21 -26.06
CA LEU A 406 18.41 2.64 -26.01
C LEU A 406 18.95 3.04 -27.41
N ASP A 407 18.31 4.04 -28.03
CA ASP A 407 18.76 4.58 -29.31
C ASP A 407 19.98 5.51 -29.19
N GLY A 408 20.53 5.95 -30.32
CA GLY A 408 21.71 6.80 -30.36
C GLY A 408 21.53 8.17 -29.67
N ALA A 409 20.29 8.67 -29.54
CA ALA A 409 20.00 9.94 -28.88
C ALA A 409 19.91 9.80 -27.36
N ARG A 410 19.34 8.69 -26.85
CA ARG A 410 19.14 8.46 -25.40
C ARG A 410 20.35 7.83 -24.73
N THR A 411 21.12 7.01 -25.45
CA THR A 411 22.28 6.30 -24.89
C THR A 411 23.31 7.25 -24.21
N PRO A 412 23.66 8.43 -24.74
CA PRO A 412 24.56 9.35 -24.06
C PRO A 412 24.07 9.81 -22.68
N TYR A 413 22.78 10.11 -22.52
CA TYR A 413 22.18 10.50 -21.25
C TYR A 413 22.15 9.34 -20.25
N GLU A 414 21.83 8.15 -20.72
CA GLU A 414 21.87 6.94 -19.89
C GLU A 414 23.29 6.66 -19.37
N ARG A 415 24.31 6.77 -20.23
CA ARG A 415 25.71 6.66 -19.78
C ARG A 415 26.14 7.76 -18.82
N GLN A 416 25.60 8.98 -18.98
CA GLN A 416 25.80 10.06 -18.01
C GLN A 416 25.21 9.67 -16.65
N PHE A 417 24.01 9.10 -16.64
CA PHE A 417 23.36 8.62 -15.42
C PHE A 417 24.09 7.44 -14.76
N GLN A 418 24.59 6.47 -15.52
CA GLN A 418 25.42 5.38 -14.97
C GLN A 418 26.67 5.91 -14.26
N ARG A 419 27.39 6.88 -14.86
CA ARG A 419 28.55 7.52 -14.21
C ARG A 419 28.14 8.27 -12.95
N PHE A 420 27.00 8.95 -12.97
CA PHE A 420 26.46 9.61 -11.79
C PHE A 420 26.21 8.60 -10.65
N LEU A 421 25.50 7.51 -10.91
CA LEU A 421 25.24 6.46 -9.92
C LEU A 421 26.54 5.84 -9.41
N GLN A 422 27.49 5.53 -10.30
CA GLN A 422 28.77 4.96 -9.92
C GLN A 422 29.57 5.91 -9.01
N ASN A 423 29.54 7.22 -9.27
CA ASN A 423 30.20 8.20 -8.42
C ASN A 423 29.59 8.25 -7.01
N TRP A 424 28.26 8.13 -6.89
CA TRP A 424 27.59 8.04 -5.59
C TRP A 424 27.93 6.74 -4.85
N ALA A 425 27.90 5.60 -5.56
CA ALA A 425 28.26 4.30 -5.01
C ALA A 425 29.73 4.27 -4.53
N ASN A 426 30.66 4.85 -5.29
CA ASN A 426 32.07 4.96 -4.92
C ASN A 426 32.31 5.81 -3.66
N ARG A 427 31.37 6.69 -3.30
CA ARG A 427 31.37 7.47 -2.05
C ARG A 427 30.73 6.73 -0.87
N GLY A 428 30.28 5.48 -1.09
CA GLY A 428 29.62 4.67 -0.07
C GLY A 428 28.14 4.98 0.15
N ALA A 429 27.52 5.79 -0.71
CA ALA A 429 26.13 6.24 -0.49
C ALA A 429 25.08 5.12 -0.65
N PHE A 430 25.38 4.10 -1.46
CA PHE A 430 24.54 2.92 -1.67
C PHE A 430 25.29 1.81 -2.40
N THR A 431 24.74 0.60 -2.36
CA THR A 431 25.16 -0.50 -3.23
C THR A 431 24.54 -0.31 -4.62
N LEU A 432 25.35 -0.28 -5.68
CA LEU A 432 24.86 -0.14 -7.06
C LEU A 432 24.76 -1.50 -7.78
N VAL A 433 23.56 -1.80 -8.27
CA VAL A 433 23.28 -2.90 -9.18
C VAL A 433 22.83 -2.33 -10.53
N ASP A 434 23.79 -2.16 -11.45
CA ASP A 434 23.50 -1.60 -12.77
C ASP A 434 23.15 -2.69 -13.78
N ARG A 435 21.92 -2.68 -14.28
CA ARG A 435 21.38 -3.65 -15.26
C ARG A 435 20.91 -2.98 -16.54
N LEU A 436 21.17 -1.69 -16.72
CA LEU A 436 20.60 -0.86 -17.78
C LEU A 436 20.75 -1.45 -19.20
N GLU A 437 21.95 -1.96 -19.49
CA GLU A 437 22.30 -2.49 -20.81
C GLU A 437 22.02 -3.99 -20.96
N GLU A 438 21.58 -4.66 -19.89
CA GLU A 438 21.11 -6.02 -19.96
C GLU A 438 19.79 -6.09 -20.73
N TRP A 439 19.51 -7.25 -21.33
CA TRP A 439 18.25 -7.53 -22.03
C TRP A 439 17.90 -6.62 -23.22
N ARG A 440 18.86 -5.84 -23.74
CA ARG A 440 18.72 -5.05 -24.97
C ARG A 440 17.98 -5.81 -26.08
N TRP A 441 18.32 -7.08 -26.28
CA TRP A 441 17.77 -7.93 -27.35
C TRP A 441 16.71 -8.94 -26.89
N GLN A 442 16.16 -8.76 -25.69
CA GLN A 442 15.19 -9.67 -25.09
C GLN A 442 13.82 -9.00 -24.93
N SER A 443 13.23 -8.54 -26.03
CA SER A 443 11.97 -7.76 -26.01
C SER A 443 10.81 -8.48 -25.30
N HIS A 444 10.81 -9.81 -25.28
CA HIS A 444 9.82 -10.63 -24.58
C HIS A 444 9.80 -10.45 -23.06
N LEU A 445 10.84 -9.84 -22.46
CA LEU A 445 10.90 -9.46 -21.04
C LEU A 445 10.34 -8.06 -20.76
N PHE A 446 9.93 -7.34 -21.80
CA PHE A 446 9.38 -6.01 -21.72
C PHE A 446 7.89 -5.98 -22.05
N ALA A 447 7.15 -5.04 -21.47
CA ALA A 447 5.75 -4.76 -21.82
C ALA A 447 5.69 -3.71 -22.94
N ASP A 448 6.60 -2.75 -22.88
CA ASP A 448 6.81 -1.71 -23.87
C ASP A 448 8.32 -1.39 -23.97
N PRO A 449 8.77 -0.47 -24.84
CA PRO A 449 10.20 -0.21 -24.99
C PRO A 449 10.97 0.13 -23.68
N SER A 450 10.30 0.62 -22.63
CA SER A 450 10.93 1.08 -21.39
C SER A 450 10.47 0.43 -20.09
N HIS A 451 9.35 -0.30 -20.10
CA HIS A 451 8.83 -1.02 -18.94
C HIS A 451 9.04 -2.52 -19.11
N VAL A 452 9.61 -3.16 -18.08
CA VAL A 452 9.66 -4.62 -18.02
C VAL A 452 8.26 -5.19 -17.80
N ASN A 453 8.00 -6.40 -18.29
CA ASN A 453 6.75 -7.10 -18.01
C ASN A 453 6.90 -8.06 -16.83
N ARG A 454 5.83 -8.79 -16.49
CA ARG A 454 5.85 -9.81 -15.43
C ARG A 454 6.88 -10.93 -15.62
N TYR A 455 7.37 -11.20 -16.83
CA TYR A 455 8.43 -12.18 -17.05
C TYR A 455 9.79 -11.58 -16.71
N GLY A 456 10.06 -10.35 -17.20
CA GLY A 456 11.25 -9.58 -16.83
C GLY A 456 11.33 -9.29 -15.34
N ALA A 457 10.21 -8.94 -14.69
CA ALA A 457 10.16 -8.64 -13.26
C ALA A 457 10.56 -9.84 -12.37
N ARG A 458 10.12 -11.04 -12.76
CA ARG A 458 10.48 -12.30 -12.08
C ARG A 458 11.94 -12.65 -12.29
N GLU A 459 12.47 -12.40 -13.48
CA GLU A 459 13.89 -12.62 -13.76
C GLU A 459 14.77 -11.61 -13.01
N MET A 460 14.37 -10.34 -12.96
CA MET A 460 15.08 -9.31 -12.20
C MET A 460 15.12 -9.68 -10.71
N ALA A 461 13.99 -10.12 -10.15
CA ALA A 461 13.91 -10.58 -8.76
C ALA A 461 14.90 -11.72 -8.47
N ARG A 462 15.02 -12.72 -9.36
CA ARG A 462 15.99 -13.81 -9.21
C ARG A 462 17.44 -13.32 -9.31
N LEU A 463 17.74 -12.47 -10.28
CA LEU A 463 19.09 -11.90 -10.45
C LEU A 463 19.51 -11.11 -9.21
N LEU A 464 18.61 -10.29 -8.66
CA LEU A 464 18.89 -9.55 -7.43
C LEU A 464 19.16 -10.48 -6.25
N ALA A 465 18.36 -11.52 -6.04
CA ALA A 465 18.57 -12.47 -4.94
C ALA A 465 19.97 -13.11 -4.97
N THR A 466 20.48 -13.43 -6.17
CA THR A 466 21.82 -14.04 -6.34
C THR A 466 22.98 -13.05 -6.18
N ASP A 467 22.72 -11.74 -6.14
CA ASP A 467 23.76 -10.72 -6.06
C ASP A 467 24.28 -10.56 -4.63
N ARG A 468 25.40 -11.21 -4.34
CA ARG A 468 26.05 -11.24 -3.02
C ARG A 468 26.57 -9.87 -2.54
N ARG A 469 26.54 -8.84 -3.39
CA ARG A 469 26.89 -7.46 -2.98
C ARG A 469 25.75 -6.80 -2.21
N ILE A 470 24.52 -7.27 -2.38
CA ILE A 470 23.36 -6.71 -1.69
C ILE A 470 23.38 -7.17 -0.22
N PRO A 471 23.35 -6.24 0.75
CA PRO A 471 23.39 -6.58 2.17
C PRO A 471 22.00 -7.01 2.67
N TRP A 472 21.50 -8.14 2.16
CA TRP A 472 20.20 -8.68 2.57
C TRP A 472 20.12 -8.85 4.10
N PRO A 473 19.04 -8.37 4.75
CA PRO A 473 18.85 -8.58 6.19
C PRO A 473 18.82 -10.08 6.52
N GLN A 474 19.30 -10.46 7.71
CA GLN A 474 19.06 -11.80 8.23
C GLN A 474 17.63 -11.90 8.76
N ALA A 475 16.99 -13.05 8.60
CA ALA A 475 15.68 -13.27 9.21
C ALA A 475 15.79 -13.11 10.74
N GLU A 476 14.85 -12.40 11.35
CA GLU A 476 14.73 -12.44 12.80
C GLU A 476 14.26 -13.85 13.19
N VAL A 477 15.14 -14.60 13.85
CA VAL A 477 14.71 -15.80 14.56
C VAL A 477 13.94 -15.28 15.78
N PRO A 478 12.66 -15.66 15.98
CA PRO A 478 11.95 -15.32 17.20
C PRO A 478 12.80 -15.78 18.37
N ALA A 479 13.11 -14.87 19.30
CA ALA A 479 13.88 -15.21 20.49
C ALA A 479 13.24 -16.44 21.13
N GLU A 480 13.98 -17.56 21.17
CA GLU A 480 13.58 -18.68 22.02
C GLU A 480 13.42 -18.10 23.41
N THR A 481 12.21 -18.18 23.94
CA THR A 481 11.97 -17.86 25.34
C THR A 481 12.84 -18.83 26.13
N ASP A 482 13.98 -18.32 26.62
CA ASP A 482 14.80 -18.98 27.63
C ASP A 482 13.87 -19.39 28.76
N THR A 483 13.47 -20.65 28.72
CA THR A 483 12.79 -21.28 29.84
C THR A 483 13.94 -21.61 30.79
N PRO A 484 14.02 -21.00 31.99
CA PRO A 484 15.10 -21.33 32.90
C PRO A 484 14.98 -22.81 33.22
N THR A 485 15.97 -23.60 32.82
CA THR A 485 16.07 -24.99 33.21
C THR A 485 16.16 -25.04 34.72
N GLU A 486 15.07 -25.44 35.35
CA GLU A 486 14.96 -25.75 36.78
C GLU A 486 15.75 -27.03 37.05
N ALA A 487 17.06 -26.91 37.20
CA ALA A 487 17.94 -27.99 37.65
C ALA A 487 19.20 -27.40 38.28
N GLU A 488 19.08 -26.93 39.53
CA GLU A 488 20.13 -27.00 40.55
C GLU A 488 19.60 -26.39 41.86
N ALA A 489 18.67 -27.09 42.49
CA ALA A 489 18.35 -26.91 43.90
C ALA A 489 18.04 -28.28 44.49
N GLU A 490 19.09 -29.00 44.90
CA GLU A 490 19.09 -29.94 46.02
C GLU A 490 20.41 -30.72 46.05
N SER A 491 21.34 -30.31 46.92
CA SER A 491 21.95 -31.25 47.89
C SER A 491 22.87 -30.53 48.89
N SER A 492 22.36 -30.45 50.13
CA SER A 492 23.06 -30.69 51.40
C SER A 492 24.25 -29.81 51.82
N ASP A 493 23.91 -28.85 52.69
CA ASP A 493 24.43 -28.65 54.04
C ASP A 493 25.28 -29.81 54.62
N ASN A 494 26.54 -29.54 55.01
CA ASN A 494 27.10 -29.99 56.29
C ASN A 494 28.42 -29.27 56.66
N SER A 495 28.35 -28.52 57.76
CA SER A 495 29.35 -28.21 58.81
C SER A 495 30.88 -28.14 58.53
N SER A 496 31.47 -27.01 58.94
CA SER A 496 32.90 -26.74 59.19
C SER A 496 33.58 -27.76 60.14
N PRO A 497 34.93 -27.81 60.19
CA PRO A 497 35.70 -26.91 61.07
C PRO A 497 37.02 -26.37 60.45
N PRO A 498 37.74 -25.45 61.13
CA PRO A 498 38.89 -24.72 60.60
C PRO A 498 40.23 -25.35 61.00
N GLU A 499 41.28 -25.14 60.18
CA GLU A 499 42.74 -25.28 60.40
C GLU A 499 43.38 -25.19 58.99
N GLU A 500 44.45 -24.47 58.64
CA GLU A 500 45.50 -23.67 59.30
C GLU A 500 45.83 -22.44 58.41
#